data_AF-A0A1L8DPK0-F1
#
_entry.id   AF-A0A1L8DPK0-F1
#
_cell.length_a   1.000
_cell.length_b   1.000
_cell.length_c   1.000
_cell.angle_alpha   90.00
_cell.angle_beta   90.00
_cell.angle_gamma   90.00
#
_symmetry.space_group_name_H-M   'P 1'
#
loop_
_entity.id
_entity.type
_entity.pdbx_description
1 polymer ?
#
loop_
_entity_poly.entity_id
_entity_poly.type
_entity_poly.pdbx_seq_one_letter_code
_entity_poly.pdbx_strand_id
1 'polypeptide(L)'
;MKRDARCVPGSPGFIHDDGCNWCLCSENGELEGCTFRACGDEKIFPLRRKRDDNCVPNSSFMAPDGCNTCKCSENGKYAFCTRMECPPSEKATPYRRRRDVGW
;
A
#
# COMPACT_ATOMS: atom_id res chain seq x y z
N MET A 1 5.24 -0.53 25.54
CA MET A 1 4.31 0.53 25.06
C MET A 1 4.12 1.50 26.21
N LYS A 2 4.74 2.69 26.18
CA LYS A 2 4.59 3.69 27.24
C LYS A 2 3.21 4.32 27.12
N ARG A 3 2.47 4.40 28.24
CA ARG A 3 1.08 4.89 28.33
C ARG A 3 1.01 6.40 28.55
N ASP A 4 2.09 7.12 28.20
CA ASP A 4 2.30 8.49 28.69
C ASP A 4 2.03 9.55 27.60
N ALA A 5 1.56 9.15 26.42
CA ALA A 5 1.24 10.09 25.34
C ALA A 5 -0.09 10.79 25.65
N ARG A 6 0.00 12.08 26.00
CA ARG A 6 -1.14 13.00 26.09
C ARG A 6 -1.44 13.54 24.70
N CYS A 7 -2.73 13.70 24.39
CA CYS A 7 -3.22 14.19 23.09
C CYS A 7 -4.07 15.44 23.28
N VAL A 8 -4.40 16.13 22.19
CA VAL A 8 -5.18 17.38 22.25
C VAL A 8 -6.64 17.07 22.63
N PRO A 9 -7.15 17.57 23.77
CA PRO A 9 -8.54 17.39 24.19
C PRO A 9 -9.54 17.79 23.11
N GLY A 10 -10.53 16.94 22.85
CA GLY A 10 -11.58 17.19 21.85
C GLY A 10 -11.14 16.99 20.38
N SER A 11 -9.91 16.52 20.14
CA SER A 11 -9.51 16.09 18.81
C SER A 11 -10.15 14.74 18.44
N PRO A 12 -10.53 14.53 17.17
CA PRO A 12 -11.14 13.27 16.73
C PRO A 12 -10.17 12.07 16.71
N GLY A 13 -8.88 12.31 16.98
CA GLY A 13 -7.80 11.32 16.95
C GLY A 13 -6.58 11.83 16.19
N PHE A 14 -5.49 11.07 16.25
CA PHE A 14 -4.19 11.42 15.66
C PHE A 14 -3.39 10.19 15.24
N ILE A 15 -2.36 10.39 14.41
CA ILE A 15 -1.37 9.35 14.10
C ILE A 15 -0.30 9.37 15.21
N HIS A 16 -0.08 8.23 15.85
CA HIS A 16 0.92 8.07 16.92
C HIS A 16 2.34 8.34 16.40
N ASP A 17 3.30 8.53 17.31
CA ASP A 17 4.72 8.79 17.00
C ASP A 17 5.40 7.66 16.23
N ASP A 18 4.74 6.50 16.10
CA ASP A 18 5.17 5.40 15.22
C ASP A 18 4.84 5.63 13.72
N GLY A 19 4.16 6.73 13.39
CA GLY A 19 3.82 7.13 12.02
C GLY A 19 2.73 6.29 11.35
N CYS A 20 2.10 5.34 12.06
CA CYS A 20 1.31 4.30 11.42
C CYS A 20 0.01 3.94 12.17
N ASN A 21 0.06 3.87 13.50
CA ASN A 21 -1.14 3.59 14.29
C ASN A 21 -1.96 4.86 14.50
N TRP A 22 -3.26 4.74 14.29
CA TRP A 22 -4.21 5.80 14.62
C TRP A 22 -4.69 5.64 16.05
N CYS A 23 -4.73 6.73 16.81
CA CYS A 23 -5.16 6.78 18.19
C CYS A 23 -6.34 7.73 18.39
N LEU A 24 -7.24 7.36 19.30
CA LEU A 24 -8.37 8.18 19.76
C LEU A 24 -7.98 8.95 21.03
N CYS A 25 -8.42 10.20 21.08
CA CYS A 25 -8.22 11.09 22.20
C CYS A 25 -9.56 11.37 22.88
N SER A 26 -9.61 11.22 24.20
CA SER A 26 -10.78 11.60 24.99
C SER A 26 -10.90 13.13 25.06
N GLU A 27 -12.07 13.60 25.51
CA GLU A 27 -12.30 15.02 25.79
C GLU A 27 -11.39 15.58 26.90
N ASN A 28 -10.75 14.72 27.68
CA ASN A 28 -9.81 15.11 28.74
C ASN A 28 -8.34 15.07 28.30
N GLY A 29 -8.06 14.76 27.03
CA GLY A 29 -6.69 14.68 26.51
C GLY A 29 -5.96 13.37 26.85
N GLU A 30 -6.72 12.33 27.16
CA GLU A 30 -6.21 10.98 27.44
C GLU A 30 -6.39 10.05 26.25
N LEU A 31 -5.48 9.09 26.09
CA LEU A 31 -5.59 8.06 25.06
C LEU A 31 -6.66 7.04 25.44
N GLU A 32 -7.72 6.94 24.62
CA GLU A 32 -8.75 5.91 24.80
C GLU A 32 -8.33 4.57 24.17
N GLY A 33 -7.61 4.64 23.04
CA GLY A 33 -7.13 3.46 22.36
C GLY A 33 -6.46 3.78 21.04
N CYS A 34 -5.64 2.84 20.57
CA CYS A 34 -4.96 2.92 19.28
C CYS A 34 -5.20 1.66 18.48
N THR A 35 -5.16 1.78 17.14
CA THR A 35 -5.06 0.59 16.28
C THR A 35 -3.75 -0.15 16.56
N PHE A 36 -3.74 -1.47 16.37
CA PHE A 36 -2.53 -2.30 16.48
C PHE A 36 -2.11 -2.83 15.11
N ARG A 37 -1.86 -1.91 14.18
CA ARG A 37 -1.31 -2.25 12.87
C ARG A 37 0.12 -2.75 13.09
N ALA A 38 0.50 -3.77 12.33
CA ALA A 38 1.89 -4.17 12.20
C ALA A 38 2.61 -3.08 11.40
N CYS A 39 3.06 -2.05 12.11
CA CYS A 39 3.85 -0.96 11.57
C CYS A 39 5.24 -1.52 11.29
N GLY A 40 5.45 -1.98 10.07
CA GLY A 40 6.81 -2.25 9.62
C GLY A 40 7.59 -0.94 9.55
N ASP A 41 8.91 -1.04 9.51
CA ASP A 41 9.73 0.08 9.05
C ASP A 41 9.09 0.58 7.75
N GLU A 42 8.93 1.89 7.58
CA GLU A 42 8.45 2.50 6.34
C GLU A 42 9.24 2.02 5.09
N LYS A 43 10.37 1.32 5.32
CA LYS A 43 11.23 0.65 4.34
C LYS A 43 10.79 -0.75 3.90
N ILE A 44 9.89 -1.45 4.59
CA ILE A 44 9.66 -2.90 4.36
C ILE A 44 8.22 -3.26 3.96
N PHE A 45 7.22 -2.41 4.21
CA PHE A 45 5.86 -2.68 3.70
C PHE A 45 5.29 -1.51 2.90
N PRO A 46 5.21 -1.61 1.56
CA PRO A 46 4.45 -0.66 0.77
C PRO A 46 2.95 -0.92 1.02
N LEU A 47 2.40 -0.42 2.14
CA LEU A 47 0.95 -0.42 2.42
C LEU A 47 0.17 0.50 1.47
N ARG A 48 0.87 1.20 0.60
CA ARG A 48 0.41 1.41 -0.76
C ARG A 48 1.51 0.85 -1.63
N ARG A 49 1.19 -0.09 -2.53
CA ARG A 49 1.96 -0.19 -3.77
C ARG A 49 1.90 1.21 -4.37
N LYS A 50 2.87 2.06 -4.06
CA LYS A 50 3.23 3.19 -4.89
C LYS A 50 3.69 2.48 -6.15
N ARG A 51 2.71 2.24 -6.99
CA ARG A 51 2.90 1.80 -8.34
C ARG A 51 3.70 2.94 -8.94
N ASP A 52 5.03 2.78 -9.01
CA ASP A 52 5.95 3.72 -9.64
C ASP A 52 5.69 3.76 -11.17
N ASP A 53 4.43 3.70 -11.59
CA ASP A 53 4.06 3.65 -12.99
C ASP A 53 3.82 5.08 -13.45
N ASN A 54 4.88 5.89 -13.40
CA ASN A 54 5.01 6.89 -14.45
C ASN A 54 5.26 6.10 -15.74
N CYS A 55 4.22 5.97 -16.57
CA CYS A 55 4.29 5.35 -17.88
C CYS A 55 4.18 6.43 -18.96
N VAL A 56 4.62 6.11 -20.18
CA VAL A 56 4.51 7.04 -21.31
C VAL A 56 3.02 7.25 -21.62
N PRO A 57 2.48 8.49 -21.54
CA PRO A 57 1.08 8.77 -21.81
C PRO A 57 0.55 8.10 -23.08
N ASN A 58 -0.65 7.52 -22.99
CA ASN A 58 -1.35 6.84 -24.09
C ASN A 58 -0.61 5.65 -24.72
N SER A 59 0.53 5.22 -24.18
CA SER A 59 1.28 4.06 -24.66
C SER A 59 0.64 2.73 -24.24
N SER A 60 1.02 1.67 -24.95
CA SER A 60 0.73 0.29 -24.58
C SER A 60 2.03 -0.47 -24.37
N PHE A 61 2.09 -1.32 -23.35
CA PHE A 61 3.29 -2.08 -23.00
C PHE A 61 2.94 -3.45 -22.42
N MET A 62 3.88 -4.39 -22.50
CA MET A 62 3.74 -5.70 -21.86
C MET A 62 4.04 -5.59 -20.36
N ALA A 63 3.16 -6.16 -19.53
CA ALA A 63 3.34 -6.21 -18.10
C ALA A 63 4.61 -7.01 -17.73
N PRO A 64 5.19 -6.79 -16.54
CA PRO A 64 6.37 -7.53 -16.08
C PRO A 64 6.18 -9.04 -16.01
N ASP A 65 4.93 -9.51 -15.94
CA ASP A 65 4.58 -10.94 -16.00
C ASP A 65 4.81 -11.58 -17.38
N GLY A 66 5.11 -10.77 -18.42
CA GLY A 66 5.41 -11.22 -19.77
C GLY A 66 4.20 -11.73 -20.56
N CYS A 67 2.98 -11.51 -20.07
CA CYS A 67 1.77 -12.08 -20.64
C CYS A 67 0.59 -11.11 -20.70
N ASN A 68 0.40 -10.27 -19.67
CA ASN A 68 -0.65 -9.26 -19.70
C ASN A 68 -0.20 -8.01 -20.47
N THR A 69 -1.15 -7.35 -21.13
CA THR A 69 -0.92 -6.06 -21.82
C THR A 69 -1.51 -4.93 -21.00
N CYS A 70 -0.76 -3.84 -20.86
CA CYS A 70 -1.14 -2.63 -20.15
C CYS A 70 -1.30 -1.44 -21.10
N LYS A 71 -2.28 -0.58 -20.83
CA LYS A 71 -2.45 0.74 -21.47
C LYS A 71 -2.25 1.84 -20.44
N CYS A 72 -1.34 2.75 -20.73
CA CYS A 72 -1.07 3.92 -19.90
C CYS A 72 -2.17 4.98 -20.07
N SER A 73 -2.53 5.63 -18.97
CA SER A 73 -3.44 6.78 -18.96
C SER A 73 -2.84 7.98 -19.69
N GLU A 74 -3.69 8.92 -20.07
CA GLU A 74 -3.27 10.16 -20.73
C GLU A 74 -2.37 11.05 -19.84
N ASN A 75 -2.52 10.97 -18.52
CA ASN A 75 -1.66 11.73 -17.60
C ASN A 75 -0.38 10.99 -17.20
N GLY A 76 -0.16 9.78 -17.71
CA GLY A 76 1.04 8.98 -17.42
C GLY A 76 1.13 8.42 -16.00
N LYS A 77 0.11 8.61 -15.15
CA LYS A 77 0.20 8.27 -13.70
C LYS A 77 -0.30 6.87 -13.35
N TYR A 78 -1.02 6.22 -14.25
CA TYR A 78 -1.56 4.88 -13.99
C TYR A 78 -1.72 4.11 -15.31
N ALA A 79 -1.65 2.80 -15.21
CA ALA A 79 -1.91 1.90 -16.33
C ALA A 79 -2.98 0.88 -15.98
N PHE A 80 -3.82 0.56 -16.96
CA PHE A 80 -4.82 -0.51 -16.88
C PHE A 80 -4.31 -1.72 -17.66
N CYS A 81 -4.22 -2.86 -17.02
CA CYS A 81 -3.72 -4.09 -17.63
C CYS A 81 -4.81 -5.14 -17.75
N THR A 82 -4.70 -6.01 -18.76
CA THR A 82 -5.46 -7.25 -18.83
C THR A 82 -5.17 -8.14 -17.62
N ARG A 83 -6.04 -9.11 -17.37
CA ARG A 83 -5.91 -10.07 -16.26
C ARG A 83 -6.08 -11.50 -16.75
N MET A 84 -5.28 -11.87 -17.74
CA MET A 84 -5.19 -13.23 -18.24
C MET A 84 -4.44 -14.11 -17.24
N GLU A 85 -4.80 -15.39 -17.23
CA GLU A 85 -4.05 -16.40 -16.50
C GLU A 85 -2.75 -16.68 -17.25
N CYS A 86 -1.64 -16.29 -16.64
CA CYS A 86 -0.33 -16.40 -17.27
C CYS A 86 0.33 -17.72 -16.88
N PRO A 87 1.10 -18.35 -17.78
CA PRO A 87 1.85 -19.55 -17.46
C PRO A 87 2.73 -19.36 -16.21
N PRO A 88 2.97 -20.41 -15.42
CA PRO A 88 3.92 -20.34 -14.32
C PRO A 88 5.29 -19.93 -14.89
N SER A 89 5.94 -18.95 -14.25
CA SER A 89 7.33 -18.61 -14.54
C SER A 89 8.13 -18.61 -13.26
N GLU A 90 9.42 -18.88 -13.40
CA GLU A 90 10.37 -18.94 -12.27
C GLU A 90 10.57 -17.58 -11.58
N LYS A 91 10.15 -16.48 -12.23
CA LYS A 91 10.29 -15.12 -11.69
C LYS A 91 8.97 -14.67 -11.06
N ALA A 92 8.95 -14.59 -9.74
CA ALA A 92 7.88 -13.92 -9.02
C ALA A 92 7.91 -12.43 -9.37
N THR A 93 6.87 -11.94 -10.06
CA THR A 93 6.68 -10.51 -10.26
C THR A 93 5.72 -9.97 -9.21
N PRO A 94 5.82 -8.69 -8.81
CA PRO A 94 4.88 -8.10 -7.86
C PRO A 94 3.42 -8.12 -8.36
N TYR A 95 3.18 -8.40 -9.65
CA TYR A 95 1.84 -8.49 -10.22
C TYR A 95 1.20 -9.88 -10.08
N ARG A 96 1.98 -10.95 -9.87
CA ARG A 96 1.42 -12.28 -9.57
C ARG A 96 0.91 -12.35 -8.13
N ARG A 97 -0.29 -12.90 -7.96
CA ARG A 97 -0.82 -13.21 -6.61
C ARG A 97 -0.08 -14.43 -6.07
N ARG A 98 0.02 -14.55 -4.75
CA ARG A 98 0.57 -15.75 -4.08
C ARG A 98 -0.11 -17.08 -4.51
N ARG A 99 -1.28 -17.03 -5.16
CA ARG A 99 -1.98 -18.20 -5.71
C ARG A 99 -1.45 -18.67 -7.08
N ASP A 100 -0.66 -17.83 -7.76
CA ASP A 100 -0.16 -18.09 -9.11
C ASP A 100 1.27 -18.70 -9.09
N VAL A 101 1.83 -18.95 -7.89
CA VAL A 101 3.04 -19.74 -7.70
C VAL A 101 2.61 -21.16 -7.37
N GLY A 102 2.98 -22.13 -8.21
CA GLY A 102 2.61 -23.54 -8.07
C GLY A 102 3.39 -24.23 -6.95
N TRP A 103 3.09 -23.86 -5.70
CA TRP A 103 3.51 -24.56 -4.49
C TRP A 103 2.27 -25.04 -3.73
#